data_AF-A0A2E7RJL1-F1
#
_entry.id   AF-A0A2E7RJL1-F1
#
_cell.length_a   1.000
_cell.length_b   1.000
_cell.length_c   1.000
_cell.angle_alpha   90.00
_cell.angle_beta   90.00
_cell.angle_gamma   90.00
#
_symmetry.space_group_name_H-M   'P 1'
#
loop_
_entity.id
_entity.type
_entity.pdbx_description
1 polymer ?
#
loop_
_entity_poly.entity_id
_entity_poly.type
_entity_poly.pdbx_seq_one_letter_code
_entity_poly.pdbx_strand_id
1 'polypeptide(L)'
;MDALAPLEETRHRMAKVVAASILVPGLGHLLCQKRQWALSWFVLCQAMLFSGLALAGYTQLDYGRWFGLGGMKLVYLLIPEMGNYIGTHCAALMYHSIERGGMTPEVLPFRYLGYLLSAGSGIFSCFAAAHAASFALTTAEPSPRPTTTPGQAALAALLFPGLGHWVTGRRFKAYFLGGLVLGLFLFGMFLGDFADFDRQRHPYYWAGQMLGGPSFWIIGFLTSPLRFSEVMRFQDAGLLFTTSAGMFNVVLALDAFHRAQTDWLHRARHREGKE
;
A
#
# COMPACT_ATOMS: atom_id res chain seq x y z
N MET A 1 -7.49 -25.90 -18.68
CA MET A 1 -7.13 -24.59 -19.25
C MET A 1 -5.86 -24.17 -18.57
N ASP A 2 -4.76 -24.11 -19.32
CA ASP A 2 -3.47 -23.71 -18.76
C ASP A 2 -3.56 -22.25 -18.28
N ALA A 3 -3.00 -21.98 -17.10
CA ALA A 3 -2.95 -20.62 -16.59
C ALA A 3 -2.12 -19.75 -17.54
N LEU A 4 -2.75 -18.75 -18.17
CA LEU A 4 -2.04 -17.83 -19.05
C LEU A 4 -1.10 -16.95 -18.21
N ALA A 5 0.20 -17.13 -18.43
CA ALA A 5 1.23 -16.24 -17.91
C ALA A 5 1.75 -15.32 -19.03
N PRO A 6 2.22 -14.09 -18.71
CA PRO A 6 2.95 -13.28 -19.66
C PRO A 6 4.18 -14.00 -20.18
N LEU A 7 4.62 -13.63 -21.38
CA LEU A 7 5.86 -14.13 -21.97
C LEU A 7 7.05 -13.85 -21.03
N GLU A 8 8.07 -14.69 -21.07
CA GLU A 8 9.21 -14.60 -20.15
C GLU A 8 9.92 -13.24 -20.22
N GLU A 9 10.11 -12.71 -21.42
CA GLU A 9 10.67 -11.37 -21.63
C GLU A 9 9.78 -10.27 -21.00
N THR A 10 8.46 -10.37 -21.18
CA THR A 10 7.49 -9.46 -20.56
C THR A 10 7.58 -9.52 -19.03
N ARG A 11 7.71 -10.72 -18.45
CA ARG A 11 7.89 -10.89 -16.99
C ARG A 11 9.17 -10.24 -16.49
N HIS A 12 10.29 -10.42 -17.19
CA HIS A 12 11.56 -9.77 -16.85
C HIS A 12 11.44 -8.24 -16.90
N ARG A 13 10.77 -7.71 -17.92
CA ARG A 13 10.51 -6.27 -18.04
C ARG A 13 9.64 -5.75 -16.89
N MET A 14 8.56 -6.47 -16.56
CA MET A 14 7.71 -6.13 -15.41
C MET A 14 8.50 -6.13 -14.11
N ALA A 15 9.36 -7.13 -13.87
CA ALA A 15 10.18 -7.21 -12.66
C ALA A 15 11.13 -6.00 -12.52
N LYS A 16 11.82 -5.61 -13.61
CA LYS A 16 12.68 -4.41 -13.63
C LYS A 16 11.89 -3.13 -13.30
N VAL A 17 10.70 -3.00 -13.86
CA VAL A 17 9.81 -1.85 -13.64
C VAL A 17 9.32 -1.81 -12.19
N VAL A 18 8.95 -2.95 -11.60
CA VAL A 18 8.57 -3.05 -10.19
C VAL A 18 9.73 -2.68 -9.28
N ALA A 19 10.92 -3.26 -9.50
CA ALA A 19 12.11 -2.98 -8.70
C ALA A 19 12.47 -1.48 -8.73
N ALA A 20 12.44 -0.86 -9.90
CA ALA A 20 12.67 0.57 -10.04
C ALA A 20 11.64 1.42 -9.26
N SER A 21 10.36 1.06 -9.35
CA SER A 21 9.28 1.78 -8.64
C SER A 21 9.34 1.62 -7.12
N ILE A 22 9.82 0.49 -6.60
CA ILE A 22 10.02 0.30 -5.15
C ILE A 22 11.13 1.21 -4.61
N LEU A 23 12.22 1.38 -5.40
CA LEU A 23 13.31 2.27 -5.03
C LEU A 23 12.86 3.73 -5.01
N VAL A 24 12.21 4.16 -6.09
CA VAL A 24 11.68 5.52 -6.25
C VAL A 24 10.27 5.43 -6.85
N PRO A 25 9.22 5.88 -6.13
CA PRO A 25 7.87 5.90 -6.67
C PRO A 25 7.83 6.64 -8.01
N GLY A 26 7.25 6.01 -9.04
CA GLY A 26 7.15 6.56 -10.39
C GLY A 26 8.32 6.23 -11.34
N LEU A 27 9.47 5.74 -10.85
CA LEU A 27 10.61 5.44 -11.72
C LEU A 27 10.32 4.31 -12.72
N GLY A 28 9.54 3.30 -12.33
CA GLY A 28 9.08 2.27 -13.27
C GLY A 28 8.22 2.83 -14.40
N HIS A 29 7.38 3.84 -14.14
CA HIS A 29 6.62 4.53 -15.19
C HIS A 29 7.54 5.25 -16.18
N LEU A 30 8.65 5.82 -15.69
CA LEU A 30 9.64 6.47 -16.54
C LEU A 30 10.32 5.46 -17.48
N LEU A 31 10.65 4.26 -16.99
CA LEU A 31 11.16 3.15 -17.82
C LEU A 31 10.17 2.71 -18.90
N CYS A 32 8.87 2.88 -18.65
CA CYS A 32 7.81 2.66 -19.63
C CYS A 32 7.51 3.90 -20.50
N GLN A 33 8.34 4.95 -20.45
CA GLN A 33 8.16 6.21 -21.17
C GLN A 33 6.85 6.96 -20.82
N LYS A 34 6.30 6.73 -19.62
CA LYS A 34 5.09 7.39 -19.10
C LYS A 34 5.44 8.52 -18.13
N ARG A 35 6.03 9.60 -18.65
CA ARG A 35 6.57 10.73 -17.86
C ARG A 35 5.55 11.39 -16.93
N GLN A 36 4.33 11.62 -17.40
CA GLN A 36 3.27 12.25 -16.59
C GLN A 36 2.90 11.40 -15.37
N TRP A 37 2.76 10.09 -15.57
CA TRP A 37 2.50 9.16 -14.47
C TRP A 37 3.69 9.04 -13.51
N ALA A 38 4.91 9.00 -14.04
CA ALA A 38 6.13 8.98 -13.23
C ALA A 38 6.17 10.19 -12.29
N LEU A 39 5.97 11.39 -12.82
CA LEU A 39 5.95 12.63 -12.05
C LEU A 39 4.81 12.64 -11.03
N SER A 40 3.61 12.23 -11.43
CA SER A 40 2.44 12.24 -10.54
C SER A 40 2.62 11.32 -9.33
N TRP A 41 3.10 10.10 -9.54
CA TRP A 41 3.36 9.14 -8.46
C TRP A 41 4.51 9.59 -7.55
N PHE A 42 5.58 10.13 -8.15
CA PHE A 42 6.69 10.69 -7.39
C PHE A 42 6.23 11.83 -6.48
N VAL A 43 5.57 12.84 -7.04
CA VAL A 43 5.10 14.01 -6.28
C VAL A 43 4.12 13.59 -5.20
N LEU A 44 3.14 12.74 -5.52
CA LEU A 44 2.16 12.25 -4.53
C LEU A 44 2.85 11.55 -3.35
N CYS A 45 3.71 10.57 -3.62
CA CYS A 45 4.35 9.78 -2.56
C CYS A 45 5.32 10.64 -1.73
N GLN A 46 6.10 11.52 -2.36
CA GLN A 46 7.01 12.40 -1.62
C GLN A 46 6.27 13.46 -0.81
N ALA A 47 5.23 14.08 -1.38
CA ALA A 47 4.41 15.03 -0.64
C ALA A 47 3.79 14.36 0.59
N MET A 48 3.19 13.17 0.43
CA MET A 48 2.62 12.41 1.54
C MET A 48 3.68 12.01 2.59
N LEU A 49 4.85 11.55 2.15
CA LEU A 49 5.93 11.17 3.07
C LEU A 49 6.40 12.36 3.90
N PHE A 50 6.86 13.43 3.26
CA PHE A 50 7.49 14.55 3.96
C PHE A 50 6.47 15.39 4.74
N SER A 51 5.27 15.60 4.21
CA SER A 51 4.20 16.26 5.00
C SER A 51 3.77 15.39 6.18
N GLY A 52 3.67 14.07 5.98
CA GLY A 52 3.31 13.13 7.04
C GLY A 52 4.32 13.12 8.18
N LEU A 53 5.61 13.08 7.84
CA LEU A 53 6.71 13.19 8.80
C LEU A 53 6.66 14.54 9.54
N ALA A 54 6.53 15.66 8.82
CA ALA A 54 6.49 16.98 9.42
C ALA A 54 5.30 17.16 10.41
N LEU A 55 4.09 16.72 10.02
CA LEU A 55 2.89 16.83 10.85
C LEU A 55 2.96 16.00 12.14
N ALA A 56 3.74 14.93 12.14
CA ALA A 56 3.95 14.07 13.29
C ALA A 56 5.31 14.32 13.99
N GLY A 57 5.97 15.45 13.72
CA GLY A 57 7.23 15.82 14.36
C GLY A 57 8.34 14.77 14.14
N TYR A 58 8.31 14.07 13.02
CA TYR A 58 9.25 13.01 12.65
C TYR A 58 9.30 11.83 13.64
N THR A 59 8.31 11.70 14.53
CA THR A 59 8.23 10.62 15.55
C THR A 59 8.08 9.24 14.93
N GLN A 60 7.66 9.15 13.66
CA GLN A 60 7.69 7.90 12.90
C GLN A 60 9.09 7.28 12.88
N LEU A 61 10.14 8.11 12.84
CA LEU A 61 11.52 7.64 12.75
C LEU A 61 11.99 6.90 14.03
N ASP A 62 11.25 6.97 15.13
CA ASP A 62 11.57 6.20 16.33
C ASP A 62 11.15 4.73 16.21
N TYR A 63 10.21 4.42 15.31
CA TYR A 63 9.80 3.04 15.04
C TYR A 63 10.70 2.33 14.01
N GLY A 64 11.54 3.07 13.30
CA GLY A 64 12.43 2.51 12.29
C GLY A 64 13.77 2.04 12.87
N ARG A 65 14.44 1.14 12.14
CA ARG A 65 15.73 0.57 12.55
C ARG A 65 16.79 0.73 11.47
N TRP A 66 17.99 1.08 11.92
CA TRP A 66 19.20 1.06 11.10
C TRP A 66 19.78 -0.35 11.06
N PHE A 67 20.08 -0.83 9.86
CA PHE A 67 20.81 -2.06 9.59
C PHE A 67 22.17 -1.70 8.99
N GLY A 68 23.21 -2.44 9.38
CA GLY A 68 24.58 -2.02 9.16
C GLY A 68 25.61 -3.12 9.40
N LEU A 69 26.85 -2.86 9.00
CA LEU A 69 28.00 -3.74 9.21
C LEU A 69 29.09 -2.97 9.96
N GLY A 70 29.56 -3.50 11.09
CA GLY A 70 30.67 -2.90 11.85
C GLY A 70 30.45 -1.45 12.31
N GLY A 71 29.20 -1.07 12.63
CA GLY A 71 28.85 0.30 13.05
C GLY A 71 28.46 1.25 11.91
N MET A 72 28.70 0.88 10.65
CA MET A 72 28.23 1.67 9.50
C MET A 72 26.71 1.54 9.35
N LYS A 73 26.01 2.67 9.32
CA LYS A 73 24.57 2.73 9.02
C LYS A 73 24.37 2.61 7.50
N LEU A 74 23.79 1.50 7.03
CA LEU A 74 23.64 1.23 5.59
C LEU A 74 22.20 1.39 5.12
N VAL A 75 21.26 0.75 5.80
CA VAL A 75 19.85 0.71 5.38
C VAL A 75 18.98 1.11 6.56
N TYR A 76 17.95 1.90 6.27
CA TYR A 76 16.96 2.29 7.27
C TYR A 76 15.62 1.70 6.88
N LEU A 77 15.05 0.89 7.77
CA LEU A 77 13.74 0.26 7.56
C LEU A 77 12.72 0.86 8.51
N LEU A 78 11.66 1.39 7.94
CA LEU A 78 10.51 1.94 8.65
C LEU A 78 9.25 1.42 7.95
N ILE A 79 8.40 0.69 8.67
CA ILE A 79 7.21 0.07 8.08
C ILE A 79 5.98 0.94 8.37
N PRO A 80 5.10 1.19 7.37
CA PRO A 80 5.18 0.73 5.97
C PRO A 80 5.89 1.70 5.01
N GLU A 81 6.43 2.82 5.50
CA GLU A 81 7.10 3.87 4.70
C GLU A 81 8.19 3.34 3.75
N MET A 82 8.83 2.22 4.08
CA MET A 82 9.85 1.55 3.28
C MET A 82 9.41 1.17 1.85
N GLY A 83 8.09 1.14 1.56
CA GLY A 83 7.59 1.04 0.19
C GLY A 83 8.01 2.23 -0.69
N ASN A 84 8.29 3.38 -0.08
CA ASN A 84 8.94 4.55 -0.66
C ASN A 84 10.39 4.61 -0.16
N TYR A 85 11.20 3.66 -0.63
CA TYR A 85 12.47 3.30 0.02
C TYR A 85 13.48 4.46 0.08
N ILE A 86 13.86 5.05 -1.05
CA ILE A 86 14.86 6.13 -1.07
C ILE A 86 14.33 7.37 -0.35
N GLY A 87 13.05 7.72 -0.52
CA GLY A 87 12.45 8.84 0.20
C GLY A 87 12.57 8.68 1.71
N THR A 88 12.21 7.51 2.22
CA THR A 88 12.28 7.17 3.64
C THR A 88 13.71 7.15 4.16
N HIS A 89 14.65 6.61 3.38
CA HIS A 89 16.07 6.58 3.72
C HIS A 89 16.65 8.00 3.82
N CYS A 90 16.37 8.87 2.83
CA CYS A 90 16.79 10.27 2.86
C CYS A 90 16.20 11.00 4.07
N ALA A 91 14.91 10.80 4.36
CA ALA A 91 14.28 11.41 5.52
C ALA A 91 14.95 11.01 6.84
N ALA A 92 15.34 9.74 6.99
CA ALA A 92 16.03 9.24 8.18
C ALA A 92 17.46 9.78 8.34
N LEU A 93 18.11 10.17 7.23
CA LEU A 93 19.42 10.83 7.26
C LEU A 93 19.31 12.32 7.59
N MET A 94 18.25 12.98 7.14
CA MET A 94 18.09 14.43 7.22
C MET A 94 17.42 14.91 8.51
N TYR A 95 16.55 14.09 9.10
CA TYR A 95 15.68 14.50 10.19
C TYR A 95 15.86 13.63 11.44
N HIS A 96 15.51 14.21 12.58
CA HIS A 96 15.48 13.55 13.87
C HIS A 96 14.12 13.74 14.51
N SER A 97 13.64 12.72 15.22
CA SER A 97 12.40 12.80 15.98
C SER A 97 12.50 13.85 17.08
N ILE A 98 11.41 14.59 17.27
CA ILE A 98 11.29 15.53 18.39
C ILE A 98 11.25 14.85 19.76
N GLU A 99 10.85 13.57 19.84
CA GLU A 99 10.82 12.81 21.10
C GLU A 99 12.24 12.60 21.64
N ARG A 100 13.23 12.45 20.75
CA ARG A 100 14.65 12.43 21.15
C ARG A 100 15.13 13.75 21.73
N GLY A 101 14.45 14.86 21.42
CA GLY A 101 14.69 16.18 22.00
C GLY A 101 13.98 16.42 23.34
N GLY A 102 13.28 15.42 23.89
CA GLY A 102 12.58 15.51 25.17
C GLY A 102 11.18 16.11 25.10
N MET A 103 10.64 16.37 23.92
CA MET A 103 9.24 16.81 23.77
C MET A 103 8.29 15.61 23.81
N THR A 104 7.20 15.73 24.58
CA THR A 104 6.16 14.71 24.59
C THR A 104 5.32 14.83 23.31
N PRO A 105 4.97 13.70 22.69
CA PRO A 105 4.38 13.74 21.37
C PRO A 105 2.85 13.92 21.39
N GLU A 106 2.27 14.10 22.58
CA GLU A 106 0.88 14.51 22.83
C GLU A 106 0.61 15.97 22.41
N VAL A 107 1.66 16.77 22.24
CA VAL A 107 1.57 18.20 21.89
C VAL A 107 1.34 18.42 20.38
N LEU A 108 1.34 17.37 19.56
CA LEU A 108 1.22 17.45 18.10
C LEU A 108 -0.23 17.22 17.63
N PRO A 109 -1.01 18.26 17.27
CA PRO A 109 -2.43 18.13 16.97
C PRO A 109 -2.71 17.29 15.71
N PHE A 110 -1.80 17.29 14.73
CA PHE A 110 -1.98 16.58 13.46
C PHE A 110 -1.18 15.28 13.36
N ARG A 111 -0.74 14.74 14.50
CA ARG A 111 0.14 13.57 14.53
C ARG A 111 -0.47 12.34 13.84
N TYR A 112 -1.74 12.03 14.12
CA TYR A 112 -2.42 10.88 13.52
C TYR A 112 -2.54 11.02 12.00
N LEU A 113 -2.88 12.22 11.51
CA LEU A 113 -2.85 12.52 10.08
C LEU A 113 -1.45 12.34 9.51
N GLY A 114 -0.43 12.81 10.23
CA GLY A 114 0.97 12.64 9.86
C GLY A 114 1.36 11.18 9.69
N TYR A 115 0.96 10.31 10.63
CA TYR A 115 1.14 8.86 10.55
C TYR A 115 0.45 8.25 9.35
N LEU A 116 -0.80 8.59 9.10
CA LEU A 116 -1.54 8.07 7.94
C LEU A 116 -0.91 8.51 6.61
N LEU A 117 -0.49 9.77 6.48
CA LEU A 117 0.13 10.28 5.25
C LEU A 117 1.48 9.63 4.98
N SER A 118 2.36 9.61 5.99
CA SER A 118 3.69 9.00 5.84
C SER A 118 3.59 7.51 5.49
N ALA A 119 2.83 6.72 6.23
CA ALA A 119 2.62 5.31 5.90
C ALA A 119 1.89 5.10 4.57
N GLY A 120 0.89 5.94 4.27
CA GLY A 120 0.18 5.93 3.01
C GLY A 120 1.12 6.11 1.81
N SER A 121 2.20 6.89 1.95
CA SER A 121 3.23 7.03 0.90
C SER A 121 3.89 5.71 0.53
N GLY A 122 4.20 4.86 1.53
CA GLY A 122 4.81 3.55 1.31
C GLY A 122 3.84 2.59 0.62
N ILE A 123 2.57 2.56 1.08
CA ILE A 123 1.53 1.73 0.47
C ILE A 123 1.25 2.17 -0.96
N PHE A 124 1.04 3.46 -1.21
CA PHE A 124 0.80 3.98 -2.56
C PHE A 124 1.99 3.72 -3.49
N SER A 125 3.23 3.80 -3.01
CA SER A 125 4.41 3.46 -3.81
C SER A 125 4.39 2.00 -4.30
N CYS A 126 4.02 1.05 -3.43
CA CYS A 126 3.87 -0.37 -3.82
C CYS A 126 2.81 -0.54 -4.91
N PHE A 127 1.67 0.16 -4.83
CA PHE A 127 0.63 0.09 -5.85
C PHE A 127 0.99 0.87 -7.12
N ALA A 128 1.80 1.93 -7.02
CA ALA A 128 2.42 2.58 -8.16
C ALA A 128 3.31 1.61 -8.93
N ALA A 129 4.04 0.73 -8.25
CA ALA A 129 4.84 -0.32 -8.88
C ALA A 129 3.97 -1.31 -9.68
N ALA A 130 2.85 -1.78 -9.11
CA ALA A 130 1.89 -2.64 -9.82
C ALA A 130 1.26 -1.92 -11.04
N HIS A 131 0.96 -0.62 -10.90
CA HIS A 131 0.48 0.21 -12.00
C HIS A 131 1.53 0.36 -13.11
N ALA A 132 2.80 0.59 -12.76
CA ALA A 132 3.89 0.65 -13.72
C ALA A 132 4.09 -0.68 -14.46
N ALA A 133 4.06 -1.80 -13.74
CA ALA A 133 4.16 -3.14 -14.33
C ALA A 133 3.07 -3.41 -15.37
N SER A 134 1.88 -2.82 -15.18
CA SER A 134 0.79 -2.93 -16.15
C SER A 134 1.10 -2.22 -17.46
N PHE A 135 1.80 -1.08 -17.43
CA PHE A 135 2.26 -0.46 -18.68
C PHE A 135 3.25 -1.37 -19.42
N ALA A 136 4.20 -1.98 -18.71
CA ALA A 136 5.12 -2.94 -19.32
C ALA A 136 4.39 -4.11 -20.01
N LEU A 137 3.38 -4.68 -19.36
CA LEU A 137 2.52 -5.72 -19.95
C LEU A 137 1.76 -5.19 -21.18
N THR A 138 1.03 -4.08 -21.03
CA THR A 138 0.14 -3.57 -22.09
C THR A 138 0.90 -3.11 -23.34
N THR A 139 2.17 -2.73 -23.18
CA THR A 139 3.05 -2.38 -24.30
C THR A 139 3.63 -3.61 -24.99
N ALA A 140 3.99 -4.65 -24.23
CA ALA A 140 4.60 -5.86 -24.78
C ALA A 140 3.57 -6.81 -25.41
N GLU A 141 2.40 -6.95 -24.78
CA GLU A 141 1.33 -7.85 -25.20
C GLU A 141 0.02 -7.03 -25.35
N PRO A 142 -0.12 -6.21 -26.39
CA PRO A 142 -1.27 -5.31 -26.54
C PRO A 142 -2.58 -6.07 -26.79
N SER A 143 -3.63 -5.74 -26.02
CA SER A 143 -4.98 -6.27 -26.23
C SER A 143 -5.74 -5.44 -27.29
N PRO A 144 -6.53 -6.07 -28.18
CA PRO A 144 -7.28 -5.37 -29.22
C PRO A 144 -8.47 -4.56 -28.69
N ARG A 145 -8.92 -4.81 -27.45
CA ARG A 145 -10.04 -4.08 -26.83
C ARG A 145 -9.62 -3.48 -25.51
N PRO A 146 -10.01 -2.22 -25.22
CA PRO A 146 -9.74 -1.59 -23.94
C PRO A 146 -10.45 -2.38 -22.84
N THR A 147 -9.70 -2.75 -21.82
CA THR A 147 -10.19 -3.39 -20.59
C THR A 147 -9.40 -2.85 -19.41
N THR A 148 -9.92 -3.08 -18.20
CA THR A 148 -9.23 -2.76 -16.96
C THR A 148 -7.85 -3.40 -16.94
N THR A 149 -6.79 -2.59 -16.78
CA THR A 149 -5.43 -3.11 -16.68
C THR A 149 -5.21 -3.75 -15.30
N PRO A 150 -4.24 -4.67 -15.15
CA PRO A 150 -3.98 -5.34 -13.87
C PRO A 150 -3.75 -4.38 -12.70
N GLY A 151 -2.99 -3.32 -12.94
CA GLY A 151 -2.64 -2.30 -11.96
C GLY A 151 -3.81 -1.39 -11.62
N GLN A 152 -4.71 -1.11 -12.57
CA GLN A 152 -5.96 -0.44 -12.27
C GLN A 152 -6.86 -1.29 -11.36
N ALA A 153 -6.93 -2.60 -11.60
CA ALA A 153 -7.68 -3.51 -10.75
C ALA A 153 -7.09 -3.60 -9.32
N ALA A 154 -5.75 -3.64 -9.20
CA ALA A 154 -5.08 -3.59 -7.91
C ALA A 154 -5.32 -2.25 -7.18
N LEU A 155 -5.15 -1.12 -7.86
CA LEU A 155 -5.40 0.21 -7.28
C LEU A 155 -6.85 0.36 -6.81
N ALA A 156 -7.80 -0.13 -7.59
CA ALA A 156 -9.21 -0.15 -7.20
C ALA A 156 -9.41 -0.96 -5.90
N ALA A 157 -8.82 -2.16 -5.80
CA ALA A 157 -8.87 -2.97 -4.58
C ALA A 157 -8.22 -2.30 -3.36
N LEU A 158 -7.14 -1.53 -3.54
CA LEU A 158 -6.57 -0.71 -2.47
C LEU A 158 -7.54 0.35 -1.97
N LEU A 159 -8.17 1.09 -2.90
CA LEU A 159 -9.06 2.19 -2.55
C LEU A 159 -10.25 1.70 -1.72
N PHE A 160 -10.80 0.55 -2.10
CA PHE A 160 -11.90 -0.07 -1.37
C PHE A 160 -11.89 -1.60 -1.55
N PRO A 161 -11.96 -2.39 -0.46
CA PRO A 161 -11.97 -3.84 -0.54
C PRO A 161 -13.05 -4.38 -1.49
N GLY A 162 -12.63 -5.19 -2.46
CA GLY A 162 -13.51 -5.78 -3.48
C GLY A 162 -13.76 -4.91 -4.72
N LEU A 163 -13.39 -3.63 -4.74
CA LEU A 163 -13.61 -2.75 -5.90
C LEU A 163 -12.79 -3.20 -7.12
N GLY A 164 -11.60 -3.80 -6.93
CA GLY A 164 -10.83 -4.44 -8.00
C GLY A 164 -11.59 -5.56 -8.73
N HIS A 165 -12.30 -6.41 -7.99
CA HIS A 165 -13.18 -7.44 -8.57
C HIS A 165 -14.39 -6.81 -9.26
N TRP A 166 -14.91 -5.70 -8.74
CA TRP A 166 -16.02 -4.99 -9.36
C TRP A 166 -15.65 -4.44 -10.74
N VAL A 167 -14.54 -3.70 -10.84
CA VAL A 167 -14.09 -3.08 -12.10
C VAL A 167 -13.64 -4.10 -13.15
N THR A 168 -13.42 -5.34 -12.74
CA THR A 168 -13.15 -6.47 -13.65
C THR A 168 -14.40 -7.30 -13.95
N GLY A 169 -15.59 -6.84 -13.54
CA GLY A 169 -16.90 -7.46 -13.84
C GLY A 169 -17.31 -8.60 -12.90
N ARG A 170 -16.52 -8.90 -11.86
CA ARG A 170 -16.72 -10.03 -10.94
C ARG A 170 -17.50 -9.61 -9.70
N ARG A 171 -18.75 -9.18 -9.90
CA ARG A 171 -19.59 -8.57 -8.85
C ARG A 171 -19.81 -9.45 -7.62
N PHE A 172 -20.05 -10.75 -7.80
CA PHE A 172 -20.23 -11.67 -6.66
C PHE A 172 -18.98 -11.70 -5.76
N LYS A 173 -17.79 -11.86 -6.35
CA LYS A 173 -16.53 -11.81 -5.60
C LYS A 173 -16.31 -10.46 -4.93
N ALA A 174 -16.65 -9.36 -5.61
CA ALA A 174 -16.53 -8.02 -5.06
C ALA A 174 -17.34 -7.88 -3.75
N TYR A 175 -18.61 -8.27 -3.77
CA TYR A 175 -19.47 -8.22 -2.59
C TYR A 175 -19.03 -9.20 -1.50
N PHE A 176 -18.77 -10.46 -1.87
CA PHE A 176 -18.44 -11.50 -0.89
C PHE A 176 -17.09 -11.25 -0.22
N LEU A 177 -16.03 -11.07 -1.00
CA LEU A 177 -14.68 -10.89 -0.46
C LEU A 177 -14.50 -9.48 0.14
N GLY A 178 -15.02 -8.45 -0.52
CA GLY A 178 -14.98 -7.08 0.01
C GLY A 178 -15.77 -6.96 1.31
N GLY A 179 -16.98 -7.53 1.34
CA GLY A 179 -17.81 -7.60 2.54
C GLY A 179 -17.16 -8.38 3.68
N LEU A 180 -16.49 -9.50 3.39
CA LEU A 180 -15.73 -10.27 4.39
C LEU A 180 -14.58 -9.45 4.97
N VAL A 181 -13.76 -8.82 4.14
CA VAL A 181 -12.62 -8.00 4.60
C VAL A 181 -13.09 -6.81 5.43
N LEU A 182 -14.12 -6.09 4.98
CA LEU A 182 -14.71 -4.99 5.74
C LEU A 182 -15.36 -5.48 7.04
N GLY A 183 -16.04 -6.62 7.00
CA GLY A 183 -16.64 -7.25 8.18
C GLY A 183 -15.59 -7.62 9.23
N LEU A 184 -14.48 -8.24 8.82
CA LEU A 184 -13.36 -8.56 9.72
C LEU A 184 -12.75 -7.29 10.33
N PHE A 185 -12.56 -6.24 9.52
CA PHE A 185 -12.03 -4.96 10.01
C PHE A 185 -12.96 -4.32 11.03
N LEU A 186 -14.25 -4.15 10.71
CA LEU A 186 -15.23 -3.53 11.59
C LEU A 186 -15.46 -4.36 12.86
N PHE A 187 -15.47 -5.69 12.75
CA PHE A 187 -15.57 -6.57 13.90
C PHE A 187 -14.35 -6.45 14.81
N GLY A 188 -13.15 -6.39 14.24
CA GLY A 188 -11.94 -6.17 15.03
C GLY A 188 -11.92 -4.80 15.70
N MET A 189 -12.31 -3.73 14.98
CA MET A 189 -12.46 -2.39 15.57
C MET A 189 -13.46 -2.40 16.74
N PHE A 190 -14.59 -3.11 16.60
CA PHE A 190 -15.57 -3.25 17.67
C PHE A 190 -15.01 -3.96 18.91
N LEU A 191 -14.25 -5.06 18.74
CA LEU A 191 -13.59 -5.75 19.86
C LEU A 191 -12.53 -4.89 20.56
N GLY A 192 -11.91 -3.98 19.81
CA GLY A 192 -10.91 -3.02 20.28
C GLY A 192 -11.45 -1.67 20.73
N ASP A 193 -12.76 -1.55 20.96
CA ASP A 193 -13.44 -0.28 21.31
C ASP A 193 -13.09 0.90 20.39
N PHE A 194 -12.83 0.59 19.12
CA PHE A 194 -12.39 1.50 18.08
C PHE A 194 -11.09 2.27 18.36
N ALA A 195 -10.32 1.90 19.40
CA ALA A 195 -9.05 2.51 19.75
C ALA A 195 -7.82 1.72 19.28
N ASP A 196 -8.03 0.61 18.55
CA ASP A 196 -6.97 -0.31 18.09
C ASP A 196 -6.12 0.21 16.92
N PHE A 197 -6.59 1.22 16.17
CA PHE A 197 -5.87 1.77 15.01
C PHE A 197 -4.82 2.82 15.45
N ASP A 198 -3.87 2.41 16.28
CA ASP A 198 -2.87 3.32 16.88
C ASP A 198 -1.43 2.80 16.67
N ARG A 199 -0.63 3.55 15.90
CA ARG A 199 0.78 3.26 15.66
C ARG A 199 1.61 3.25 16.94
N GLN A 200 1.32 4.13 17.90
CA GLN A 200 2.15 4.26 19.09
C GLN A 200 2.08 3.04 19.99
N ARG A 201 0.89 2.45 20.09
CA ARG A 201 0.63 1.29 20.93
C ARG A 201 1.09 0.02 20.23
N HIS A 202 0.72 -0.12 18.96
CA HIS A 202 0.80 -1.38 18.23
C HIS A 202 1.42 -1.20 16.84
N PRO A 203 2.68 -0.72 16.72
CA PRO A 203 3.24 -0.26 15.45
C PRO A 203 3.25 -1.34 14.36
N TYR A 204 3.45 -2.61 14.73
CA TYR A 204 3.46 -3.73 13.79
C TYR A 204 2.06 -4.11 13.30
N TYR A 205 1.08 -4.18 14.20
CA TYR A 205 -0.32 -4.44 13.83
C TYR A 205 -0.88 -3.29 13.00
N TRP A 206 -0.59 -2.06 13.41
CA TRP A 206 -0.94 -0.85 12.67
C TRP A 206 -0.42 -0.86 11.24
N ALA A 207 0.83 -1.26 11.01
CA ALA A 207 1.37 -1.40 9.66
C ALA A 207 0.57 -2.40 8.80
N GLY A 208 0.10 -3.51 9.39
CA GLY A 208 -0.76 -4.46 8.69
C GLY A 208 -2.17 -3.92 8.45
N GLN A 209 -2.75 -3.19 9.41
CA GLN A 209 -4.03 -2.49 9.24
C GLN A 209 -3.98 -1.45 8.10
N MET A 210 -2.84 -0.75 7.94
CA MET A 210 -2.62 0.21 6.86
C MET A 210 -2.73 -0.40 5.47
N LEU A 211 -2.55 -1.72 5.32
CA LEU A 211 -2.73 -2.42 4.04
C LEU A 211 -4.19 -2.48 3.56
N GLY A 212 -5.16 -2.17 4.43
CA GLY A 212 -6.56 -1.99 4.05
C GLY A 212 -6.84 -0.75 3.19
N GLY A 213 -5.85 0.14 3.05
CA GLY A 213 -5.95 1.31 2.19
C GLY A 213 -6.88 2.41 2.71
N PRO A 214 -7.20 3.41 1.88
CA PRO A 214 -7.94 4.60 2.30
C PRO A 214 -9.25 4.34 3.06
N SER A 215 -9.98 3.28 2.70
CA SER A 215 -11.20 2.90 3.42
C SER A 215 -10.97 2.65 4.92
N PHE A 216 -9.86 2.02 5.29
CA PHE A 216 -9.49 1.77 6.68
C PHE A 216 -8.89 3.02 7.30
N TRP A 217 -8.08 3.76 6.55
CA TRP A 217 -7.40 4.98 7.04
C TRP A 217 -8.40 6.06 7.45
N ILE A 218 -9.50 6.20 6.71
CA ILE A 218 -10.58 7.13 7.06
C ILE A 218 -11.18 6.75 8.42
N ILE A 219 -11.49 5.48 8.63
CA ILE A 219 -12.05 5.01 9.91
C ILE A 219 -11.03 5.19 11.04
N GLY A 220 -9.76 4.82 10.81
CA GLY A 220 -8.68 5.04 11.77
C GLY A 220 -8.48 6.52 12.12
N PHE A 221 -8.60 7.42 11.14
CA PHE A 221 -8.53 8.86 11.38
C PHE A 221 -9.69 9.35 12.25
N LEU A 222 -10.93 8.98 11.91
CA LEU A 222 -12.14 9.38 12.64
C LEU A 222 -12.16 8.85 14.07
N THR A 223 -11.54 7.69 14.31
CA THR A 223 -11.47 7.04 15.62
C THR A 223 -10.20 7.37 16.41
N SER A 224 -9.24 8.07 15.82
CA SER A 224 -7.96 8.44 16.46
C SER A 224 -8.06 9.20 17.80
N PRO A 225 -9.11 10.00 18.10
CA PRO A 225 -9.26 10.62 19.42
C PRO A 225 -9.64 9.63 20.52
N LEU A 226 -10.14 8.44 20.18
CA LEU A 226 -10.58 7.45 21.15
C LEU A 226 -9.37 6.85 21.87
N ARG A 227 -9.50 6.71 23.19
CA ARG A 227 -8.45 6.18 24.06
C ARG A 227 -9.02 5.01 24.83
N PHE A 228 -8.20 3.97 25.00
CA PHE A 228 -8.46 2.94 26.01
C PHE A 228 -8.50 3.59 27.39
N SER A 229 -9.66 3.57 28.03
CA SER A 229 -9.85 3.92 29.44
C SER A 229 -9.46 2.76 30.36
N GLU A 230 -9.47 1.53 29.84
CA GLU A 230 -9.15 0.31 30.57
C GLU A 230 -8.53 -0.75 29.64
N VAL A 231 -8.01 -1.84 30.24
CA VAL A 231 -7.51 -2.98 29.48
C VAL A 231 -8.71 -3.79 28.98
N MET A 232 -8.93 -3.78 27.66
CA MET A 232 -10.06 -4.46 27.04
C MET A 232 -9.84 -5.97 26.98
N ARG A 233 -10.86 -6.75 27.38
CA ARG A 233 -10.79 -8.22 27.41
C ARG A 233 -10.46 -8.85 26.04
N PHE A 234 -10.88 -8.22 24.95
CA PHE A 234 -10.74 -8.75 23.59
C PHE A 234 -9.79 -7.92 22.71
N GLN A 235 -8.93 -7.09 23.30
CA GLN A 235 -8.02 -6.21 22.55
C GLN A 235 -7.15 -6.97 21.55
N ASP A 236 -6.48 -8.03 22.01
CA ASP A 236 -5.58 -8.81 21.15
C ASP A 236 -6.32 -9.46 19.96
N ALA A 237 -7.58 -9.86 20.18
CA ALA A 237 -8.43 -10.36 19.12
C ALA A 237 -8.81 -9.24 18.14
N GLY A 238 -9.15 -8.05 18.63
CA GLY A 238 -9.44 -6.86 17.81
C GLY A 238 -8.28 -6.49 16.88
N LEU A 239 -7.06 -6.44 17.43
CA LEU A 239 -5.81 -6.23 16.68
C LEU A 239 -5.58 -7.31 15.63
N LEU A 240 -5.79 -8.58 15.98
CA LEU A 240 -5.63 -9.69 15.05
C LEU A 240 -6.61 -9.60 13.88
N PHE A 241 -7.89 -9.32 14.14
CA PHE A 241 -8.94 -9.21 13.12
C PHE A 241 -8.68 -8.02 12.17
N THR A 242 -8.40 -6.84 12.71
CA THR A 242 -8.12 -5.63 11.92
C THR A 242 -6.86 -5.76 11.08
N THR A 243 -5.80 -6.35 11.64
CA THR A 243 -4.54 -6.60 10.93
C THR A 243 -4.72 -7.64 9.82
N SER A 244 -5.43 -8.74 10.12
CA SER A 244 -5.74 -9.79 9.14
C SER A 244 -6.58 -9.23 7.99
N ALA A 245 -7.54 -8.36 8.28
CA ALA A 245 -8.33 -7.69 7.25
C ALA A 245 -7.46 -6.86 6.29
N GLY A 246 -6.50 -6.11 6.81
CA GLY A 246 -5.54 -5.36 5.98
C GLY A 246 -4.69 -6.28 5.10
N MET A 247 -4.18 -7.39 5.66
CA MET A 247 -3.43 -8.39 4.89
C MET A 247 -4.28 -9.07 3.81
N PHE A 248 -5.53 -9.43 4.13
CA PHE A 248 -6.46 -10.00 3.15
C PHE A 248 -6.79 -9.00 2.04
N ASN A 249 -6.82 -7.70 2.32
CA ASN A 249 -7.01 -6.70 1.27
C ASN A 249 -5.89 -6.75 0.21
N VAL A 250 -4.65 -7.02 0.62
CA VAL A 250 -3.53 -7.25 -0.32
C VAL A 250 -3.77 -8.51 -1.15
N VAL A 251 -4.24 -9.60 -0.52
CA VAL A 251 -4.60 -10.83 -1.25
C VAL A 251 -5.70 -10.56 -2.28
N LEU A 252 -6.71 -9.78 -1.93
CA LEU A 252 -7.77 -9.35 -2.84
C LEU A 252 -7.21 -8.52 -4.00
N ALA A 253 -6.29 -7.59 -3.73
CA ALA A 253 -5.63 -6.80 -4.76
C ALA A 253 -4.79 -7.67 -5.72
N LEU A 254 -4.09 -8.68 -5.20
CA LEU A 254 -3.33 -9.63 -6.00
C LEU A 254 -4.22 -10.54 -6.84
N ASP A 255 -5.33 -11.07 -6.30
CA ASP A 255 -6.31 -11.83 -7.10
C ASP A 255 -6.92 -10.95 -8.19
N ALA A 256 -7.33 -9.71 -7.87
CA ALA A 256 -7.87 -8.77 -8.85
C ALA A 256 -6.85 -8.45 -9.96
N PHE A 257 -5.58 -8.22 -9.60
CA PHE A 257 -4.49 -8.01 -10.55
C PHE A 257 -4.31 -9.22 -11.48
N HIS A 258 -4.18 -10.41 -10.91
CA HIS A 258 -3.93 -11.64 -11.67
C HIS A 258 -5.10 -11.98 -12.61
N ARG A 259 -6.33 -11.76 -12.16
CA ARG A 259 -7.54 -11.94 -12.98
C ARG A 259 -7.59 -10.97 -14.15
N ALA A 260 -7.35 -9.68 -13.91
CA ALA A 260 -7.27 -8.69 -14.97
C ALA A 260 -6.14 -8.99 -15.96
N GLN A 261 -5.00 -9.50 -15.48
CA GLN A 261 -3.89 -9.94 -16.34
C GLN A 261 -4.30 -11.11 -17.23
N THR A 262 -4.95 -12.12 -16.66
CA THR A 262 -5.44 -13.28 -17.41
C THR A 262 -6.45 -12.86 -18.49
N ASP A 263 -7.40 -11.99 -18.14
CA ASP A 263 -8.39 -11.45 -19.09
C ASP A 263 -7.72 -10.67 -20.23
N TRP A 264 -6.66 -9.90 -19.90
CA TRP A 264 -5.87 -9.16 -20.88
C TRP A 264 -5.15 -10.09 -21.85
N LEU A 265 -4.43 -11.10 -21.33
CA LEU A 265 -3.66 -12.07 -22.10
C LEU A 265 -4.54 -12.92 -23.01
N HIS A 266 -5.70 -13.39 -22.53
CA HIS A 266 -6.67 -14.10 -23.37
C HIS A 266 -7.04 -13.27 -24.60
N ARG A 267 -7.32 -11.98 -24.41
CA ARG A 267 -7.71 -11.09 -25.51
C ARG A 267 -6.56 -10.79 -26.46
N ALA A 268 -5.35 -10.61 -25.95
CA ALA A 268 -4.16 -10.39 -26.77
C ALA A 268 -3.89 -11.60 -27.68
N ARG A 269 -3.93 -12.82 -27.14
CA ARG A 269 -3.55 -14.06 -27.86
C ARG A 269 -4.63 -14.64 -28.75
N HIS A 270 -5.92 -14.45 -28.43
CA HIS A 270 -7.00 -14.86 -29.35
C HIS A 270 -6.99 -14.12 -30.70
N ARG A 271 -6.21 -13.05 -30.84
CA ARG A 271 -5.97 -12.36 -32.11
C ARG A 271 -5.05 -13.14 -33.05
N GLU A 272 -4.01 -13.78 -32.52
CA GLU A 272 -2.99 -14.48 -33.31
C GLU A 272 -3.51 -15.76 -33.97
N GLY A 273 -4.56 -16.38 -33.41
CA GLY A 273 -5.16 -17.60 -33.97
C GLY A 273 -6.26 -17.38 -35.02
N LYS A 274 -6.49 -16.15 -35.48
CA LYS A 274 -7.51 -15.79 -36.48
C LYS A 274 -6.94 -15.14 -37.76
N GLU A 275 -5.63 -15.04 -37.87
CA GLU A 275 -4.91 -14.68 -39.10
C GLU A 275 -4.41 -15.95 -39.79
#